data_AF-B2G2H5-F1
#
_entry.id   AF-B2G2H5-F1
#
_cell.length_a   1.000
_cell.length_b   1.000
_cell.length_c   1.000
_cell.angle_alpha   90.00
_cell.angle_beta   90.00
_cell.angle_gamma   90.00
#
_symmetry.space_group_name_H-M   'P 1'
#
loop_
_entity.id
_entity.type
_entity.pdbx_description
1 polymer ?
#
loop_
_entity_poly.entity_id
_entity_poly.type
_entity_poly.pdbx_seq_one_letter_code
_entity_poly.pdbx_strand_id
1 'polypeptide(L)'
;MWSQFCKEPIPDRSFTFWDWFYAAMKVTREHLRGPWMDGSIIGFIHKSKAEDYLLKCPRGTFLLRFSDSELGGITIAWVNEGNDGQPQILHIQPFTAKDFSTRSLSDRIRDFDDLFYLYPNKPKHEAFDRYTTPAGPPRNKNYIA
;
A
#
# COMPACT_ATOMS: atom_id res chain seq x y z
N MET A 1 -1.52 30.56 10.63
CA MET A 1 -2.18 29.25 10.80
C MET A 1 -2.99 28.80 9.57
N TRP A 2 -3.50 29.70 8.71
CA TRP A 2 -4.12 29.32 7.41
C TRP A 2 -3.13 29.21 6.24
N SER A 3 -2.02 29.97 6.25
CA SER A 3 -1.02 29.98 5.18
C SER A 3 -0.23 28.66 5.06
N GLN A 4 0.14 28.06 6.19
CA GLN A 4 0.86 26.77 6.24
C GLN A 4 0.03 25.57 5.76
N PHE A 5 -1.31 25.67 5.76
CA PHE A 5 -2.18 24.54 5.40
C PHE A 5 -2.45 24.44 3.90
N CYS A 6 -2.44 25.57 3.19
CA CYS A 6 -2.88 25.62 1.79
C CYS A 6 -1.87 26.25 0.82
N LYS A 7 -0.80 26.91 1.29
CA LYS A 7 0.07 27.73 0.41
C LYS A 7 1.55 27.42 0.48
N GLU A 8 2.03 26.77 1.54
CA GLU A 8 3.44 26.40 1.65
C GLU A 8 3.62 24.94 1.23
N PRO A 9 4.58 24.65 0.32
CA PRO A 9 4.96 23.28 0.03
C PRO A 9 5.44 22.59 1.31
N ILE A 10 5.19 21.29 1.41
CA ILE A 10 5.84 20.49 2.47
C ILE A 10 7.36 20.66 2.30
N PRO A 11 8.13 20.79 3.40
CA PRO A 11 9.59 20.85 3.32
C PRO A 11 10.13 19.76 2.39
N ASP A 12 11.01 20.15 1.46
CA ASP A 12 11.62 19.28 0.44
C ASP A 12 10.65 18.67 -0.59
N ARG A 13 9.44 19.22 -0.75
CA ARG A 13 8.45 18.78 -1.76
C ARG A 13 8.00 19.92 -2.67
N SER A 14 7.55 19.55 -3.87
CA SER A 14 6.98 20.48 -4.85
C SER A 14 5.46 20.69 -4.71
N PHE A 15 4.84 20.07 -3.70
CA PHE A 15 3.39 20.07 -3.49
C PHE A 15 3.03 20.45 -2.05
N THR A 16 1.82 20.97 -1.87
CA THR A 16 1.30 21.34 -0.54
C THR A 16 0.74 20.12 0.19
N PHE A 17 0.50 20.27 1.50
CA PHE A 17 -0.25 19.27 2.27
C PHE A 17 -1.63 19.00 1.65
N TRP A 18 -2.33 20.03 1.19
CA TRP A 18 -3.65 19.88 0.61
C TRP A 18 -3.62 19.08 -0.69
N ASP A 19 -2.64 19.34 -1.56
CA ASP A 19 -2.47 18.56 -2.80
C ASP A 19 -2.25 17.08 -2.50
N TRP A 20 -1.39 16.79 -1.52
CA TRP A 20 -1.11 15.44 -1.07
C TRP A 20 -2.35 14.75 -0.49
N PHE A 21 -3.04 15.43 0.43
CA PHE A 21 -4.22 14.88 1.08
C PHE A 21 -5.34 14.64 0.06
N TYR A 22 -5.57 15.59 -0.85
CA TYR A 22 -6.53 15.45 -1.93
C TYR A 22 -6.20 14.28 -2.85
N ALA A 23 -4.92 14.12 -3.23
CA ALA A 23 -4.49 13.00 -4.06
C ALA A 23 -4.69 11.64 -3.35
N ALA A 24 -4.38 11.56 -2.04
CA ALA A 24 -4.63 10.38 -1.21
C ALA A 24 -6.13 10.04 -1.13
N MET A 25 -6.99 11.04 -0.92
CA MET A 25 -8.44 10.85 -0.90
C MET A 25 -8.98 10.41 -2.28
N LYS A 26 -8.44 10.99 -3.36
CA LYS A 26 -8.83 10.65 -4.73
C LYS A 26 -8.50 9.19 -5.06
N VAL A 27 -7.26 8.75 -4.83
CA VAL A 27 -6.86 7.36 -5.09
C VAL A 27 -7.67 6.38 -4.24
N THR A 28 -7.98 6.77 -2.99
CA THR A 28 -8.80 5.95 -2.10
C THR A 28 -10.20 5.75 -2.64
N ARG A 29 -10.85 6.84 -3.05
CA ARG A 29 -12.21 6.82 -3.60
C ARG A 29 -12.29 6.01 -4.90
N GLU A 30 -11.30 6.18 -5.78
CA GLU A 30 -11.34 5.64 -7.15
C GLU A 30 -10.87 4.19 -7.22
N HIS A 31 -9.91 3.78 -6.40
CA HIS A 31 -9.26 2.47 -6.54
C HIS A 31 -9.27 1.61 -5.27
N LEU A 32 -9.39 2.21 -4.08
CA LEU A 32 -9.14 1.52 -2.81
C LEU A 32 -10.33 1.51 -1.85
N ARG A 33 -11.53 1.89 -2.34
CA ARG A 33 -12.72 2.07 -1.50
C ARG A 33 -13.05 0.83 -0.68
N GLY A 34 -13.01 -0.35 -1.27
CA GLY A 34 -13.29 -1.61 -0.57
C GLY A 34 -12.30 -1.86 0.58
N PRO A 35 -11.00 -2.07 0.29
CA PRO A 35 -9.99 -2.27 1.33
C PRO A 35 -9.95 -1.16 2.39
N TRP A 36 -10.22 0.09 2.02
CA TRP A 36 -10.31 1.21 2.96
C TRP A 36 -11.47 1.04 3.94
N MET A 37 -12.68 0.75 3.44
CA MET A 37 -13.88 0.56 4.26
C MET A 37 -13.76 -0.65 5.20
N ASP A 38 -13.05 -1.70 4.77
CA ASP A 38 -12.78 -2.89 5.57
C ASP A 38 -11.64 -2.69 6.58
N GLY A 39 -11.09 -1.48 6.69
CA GLY A 39 -9.98 -1.17 7.60
C GLY A 39 -8.67 -1.86 7.22
N SER A 40 -8.52 -2.31 5.97
CA SER A 40 -7.33 -3.02 5.50
C SER A 40 -6.17 -2.10 5.12
N ILE A 41 -6.40 -0.78 5.13
CA ILE A 41 -5.40 0.26 4.84
C ILE A 41 -5.31 1.17 6.05
N ILE A 42 -4.12 1.30 6.65
CA ILE A 42 -3.88 2.29 7.72
C ILE A 42 -3.89 3.70 7.12
N GLY A 43 -3.25 3.86 5.96
CA GLY A 43 -3.25 5.11 5.20
C GLY A 43 -2.36 6.17 5.83
N PHE A 44 -2.89 6.91 6.80
CA PHE A 44 -2.22 8.07 7.38
C PHE A 44 -1.29 7.66 8.53
N ILE A 45 -0.08 7.22 8.19
CA ILE A 45 0.98 6.89 9.15
C ILE A 45 2.34 7.23 8.57
N HIS A 46 3.19 7.91 9.36
CA HIS A 46 4.57 8.19 8.97
C HIS A 46 5.40 6.91 8.85
N LYS A 47 6.42 6.96 7.99
CA LYS A 47 7.36 5.86 7.77
C LYS A 47 7.91 5.28 9.08
N SER A 48 8.45 6.11 9.97
CA SER A 48 9.06 5.66 11.23
C SER A 48 8.07 4.92 12.13
N LYS A 49 6.86 5.46 12.30
CA LYS A 49 5.83 4.85 13.13
C LYS A 49 5.32 3.52 12.54
N ALA A 50 5.25 3.42 11.21
CA ALA A 50 4.94 2.17 10.53
C ALA A 50 6.02 1.11 10.77
N GLU A 51 7.30 1.50 10.70
CA GLU A 51 8.43 0.63 11.02
C GLU A 51 8.38 0.15 12.49
N ASP A 52 8.12 1.05 13.43
CA ASP A 52 7.97 0.72 14.86
C ASP A 52 6.85 -0.29 15.15
N TYR A 53 5.76 -0.22 14.38
CA TYR A 53 4.65 -1.18 14.49
C TYR A 53 5.06 -2.54 13.95
N LEU A 54 5.73 -2.57 12.79
CA LEU A 54 6.13 -3.81 12.13
C LEU A 54 7.29 -4.52 12.83
N LEU A 55 8.25 -3.81 13.42
CA LEU A 55 9.40 -4.40 14.11
C LEU A 55 9.01 -5.30 15.30
N LYS A 56 7.76 -5.20 15.78
CA LYS A 56 7.20 -6.01 16.87
C LYS A 56 6.38 -7.20 16.37
N CYS A 57 6.31 -7.39 15.06
CA CYS A 57 5.48 -8.39 14.39
C CYS A 57 6.34 -9.50 13.76
N PRO A 58 5.75 -10.69 13.52
CA PRO A 58 6.45 -11.76 12.83
C PRO A 58 6.73 -11.43 11.36
N ARG A 59 7.70 -12.14 10.77
CA ARG A 59 8.04 -12.06 9.34
C ARG A 59 6.82 -12.17 8.44
N GLY A 60 6.81 -11.36 7.39
CA GLY A 60 5.74 -11.24 6.41
C GLY A 60 4.48 -10.54 6.91
N THR A 61 4.52 -9.95 8.11
CA THR A 61 3.51 -8.97 8.52
C THR A 61 3.71 -7.69 7.73
N PHE A 62 2.63 -7.14 7.17
CA PHE A 62 2.68 -5.95 6.33
C PHE A 62 1.56 -4.97 6.66
N LEU A 63 1.74 -3.71 6.26
CA LEU A 63 0.72 -2.68 6.33
C LEU A 63 0.79 -1.77 5.12
N LEU A 64 -0.31 -1.06 4.87
CA LEU A 64 -0.42 -0.08 3.80
C LEU A 64 -0.52 1.33 4.33
N ARG A 65 0.24 2.24 3.73
CA ARG A 65 0.25 3.67 4.06
C ARG A 65 0.34 4.54 2.82
N PHE A 66 -0.11 5.78 2.93
CA PHE A 66 0.14 6.79 1.91
C PHE A 66 1.62 7.18 1.92
N SER A 67 2.16 7.36 0.73
CA SER A 67 3.53 7.83 0.54
C SER A 67 3.62 9.31 0.89
N ASP A 68 4.61 9.69 1.68
CA ASP A 68 4.92 11.10 1.98
C ASP A 68 5.64 11.80 0.81
N SER A 69 6.14 11.02 -0.16
CA SER A 69 6.98 11.50 -1.27
C SER A 69 6.28 11.52 -2.62
N GLU A 70 5.13 10.86 -2.74
CA GLU A 70 4.46 10.64 -4.01
C GLU A 70 2.96 10.92 -3.88
N LEU A 71 2.47 11.86 -4.69
CA LEU A 71 1.07 12.29 -4.67
C LEU A 71 0.14 11.13 -5.01
N GLY A 72 -0.77 10.80 -4.10
CA GLY A 72 -1.72 9.70 -4.29
C GLY A 72 -1.05 8.32 -4.34
N GLY A 73 0.21 8.21 -3.88
CA GLY A 73 0.93 6.96 -3.80
C GLY A 73 0.52 6.16 -2.56
N ILE A 74 0.23 4.86 -2.72
CA ILE A 74 0.13 3.88 -1.64
C ILE A 74 1.37 3.00 -1.66
N THR A 75 2.06 2.87 -0.53
CA THR A 75 3.19 1.96 -0.35
C THR A 75 2.84 0.85 0.64
N ILE A 76 3.52 -0.28 0.49
CA ILE A 76 3.44 -1.43 1.38
C ILE A 76 4.77 -1.53 2.12
N ALA A 77 4.69 -1.58 3.44
CA ALA A 77 5.84 -1.90 4.29
C ALA A 77 5.63 -3.28 4.91
N TRP A 78 6.67 -4.10 4.99
CA TRP A 78 6.59 -5.43 5.60
C TRP A 78 7.86 -5.83 6.34
N VAL A 79 7.69 -6.75 7.29
CA VAL A 79 8.80 -7.38 8.02
C VAL A 79 9.42 -8.46 7.14
N ASN A 80 10.70 -8.34 6.85
CA ASN A 80 11.51 -9.40 6.27
C ASN A 80 12.66 -9.79 7.21
N GLU A 81 13.37 -10.85 6.87
CA GLU A 81 14.57 -11.30 7.56
C GLU A 81 15.81 -10.72 6.86
N GLY A 82 16.63 -10.00 7.60
CA GLY A 82 17.91 -9.49 7.12
C GLY A 82 18.95 -10.62 6.99
N ASN A 83 20.07 -10.31 6.32
CA ASN A 83 21.17 -11.28 6.12
C ASN A 83 21.82 -11.74 7.44
N ASP A 84 21.63 -10.99 8.52
CA ASP A 84 22.09 -11.25 9.89
C ASP A 84 21.05 -11.99 10.74
N GLY A 85 19.91 -12.39 10.14
CA GLY A 85 18.79 -13.01 10.83
C GLY A 85 17.96 -12.03 11.68
N GLN A 86 18.25 -10.73 11.64
CA GLN A 86 17.47 -9.73 12.37
C GLN A 86 16.27 -9.24 11.54
N PRO A 87 15.17 -8.82 12.19
CA PRO A 87 14.03 -8.23 11.49
C PRO A 87 14.44 -6.95 10.75
N GLN A 88 14.14 -6.88 9.47
CA GLN A 88 14.31 -5.68 8.64
C GLN A 88 12.98 -5.27 8.05
N ILE A 89 12.68 -3.97 8.02
CA ILE A 89 11.51 -3.45 7.34
C ILE A 89 11.86 -3.06 5.91
N LEU A 90 11.15 -3.66 4.95
CA LEU A 90 11.25 -3.32 3.54
C LEU A 90 10.03 -2.52 3.10
N HIS A 91 10.20 -1.68 2.08
CA HIS A 91 9.14 -0.85 1.52
C HIS A 91 9.09 -1.05 0.01
N ILE A 92 7.90 -1.27 -0.52
CA ILE A 92 7.67 -1.30 -1.97
C ILE A 92 7.58 0.14 -2.48
N GLN A 93 8.08 0.40 -3.69
CA GLN A 93 7.82 1.66 -4.37
C GLN A 93 6.30 1.95 -4.39
N PRO A 94 5.87 3.20 -4.13
CA PRO A 94 4.45 3.50 -4.07
C PRO A 94 3.74 3.20 -5.40
N PHE A 95 2.53 2.66 -5.31
CA PHE A 95 1.61 2.50 -6.41
C PHE A 95 0.71 3.73 -6.52
N THR A 96 0.55 4.21 -7.74
CA THR A 96 -0.28 5.37 -8.08
C THR A 96 -1.54 4.96 -8.81
N ALA A 97 -2.44 5.91 -9.08
CA ALA A 97 -3.63 5.67 -9.91
C ALA A 97 -3.29 5.06 -11.29
N LYS A 98 -2.11 5.39 -11.85
CA LYS A 98 -1.63 4.82 -13.11
C LYS A 98 -1.33 3.32 -12.97
N ASP A 99 -0.82 2.88 -11.83
CA ASP A 99 -0.55 1.47 -11.59
C ASP A 99 -1.85 0.69 -11.41
N PHE A 100 -2.85 1.30 -10.76
CA PHE A 100 -4.15 0.69 -10.51
C PHE A 100 -5.02 0.55 -11.77
N SER A 101 -4.78 1.34 -12.82
CA SER A 101 -5.46 1.16 -14.11
C SER A 101 -5.00 -0.09 -14.86
N THR A 102 -3.78 -0.57 -14.60
CA THR A 102 -3.24 -1.79 -15.21
C THR A 102 -3.54 -3.04 -14.38
N ARG A 103 -3.44 -2.91 -13.06
CA ARG A 103 -3.63 -4.03 -12.14
C ARG A 103 -4.01 -3.53 -10.75
N SER A 104 -5.05 -4.13 -10.18
CA SER A 104 -5.57 -3.77 -8.85
C SER A 104 -4.51 -3.96 -7.76
N LEU A 105 -4.64 -3.21 -6.67
CA LEU A 105 -3.80 -3.37 -5.48
C LEU A 105 -3.90 -4.80 -4.92
N SER A 106 -5.11 -5.34 -4.84
CA SER A 106 -5.37 -6.67 -4.28
C SER A 106 -4.73 -7.78 -5.12
N ASP A 107 -4.78 -7.68 -6.45
CA ASP A 107 -4.10 -8.63 -7.32
C ASP A 107 -2.57 -8.55 -7.17
N ARG A 108 -2.00 -7.37 -6.88
CA ARG A 108 -0.56 -7.21 -6.62
C ARG A 108 -0.15 -7.80 -5.26
N ILE A 109 -0.96 -7.59 -4.22
CA ILE A 109 -0.72 -8.15 -2.89
C ILE A 109 -0.79 -9.68 -2.92
N ARG A 110 -1.80 -10.25 -3.60
CA ARG A 110 -1.96 -11.70 -3.73
C ARG A 110 -0.69 -12.38 -4.25
N ASP A 111 -0.09 -11.83 -5.31
CA ASP A 111 1.10 -12.36 -5.97
C ASP A 111 2.41 -12.12 -5.20
N PHE A 112 2.39 -11.32 -4.12
CA PHE A 112 3.60 -11.04 -3.36
C PHE A 112 3.80 -12.11 -2.29
N ASP A 113 4.74 -13.03 -2.53
CA ASP A 113 4.93 -14.23 -1.70
C ASP A 113 5.42 -13.91 -0.28
N ASP A 114 6.17 -12.81 -0.09
CA ASP A 114 6.67 -12.42 1.24
C ASP A 114 5.58 -11.79 2.15
N LEU A 115 4.38 -11.56 1.63
CA LEU A 115 3.27 -10.98 2.40
C LEU A 115 2.35 -12.08 2.90
N PHE A 116 2.24 -12.22 4.23
CA PHE A 116 1.46 -13.26 4.89
C PHE A 116 0.30 -12.69 5.70
N TYR A 117 0.57 -11.68 6.54
CA TYR A 117 -0.39 -11.14 7.48
C TYR A 117 -0.49 -9.64 7.33
N LEU A 118 -1.70 -9.14 7.07
CA LEU A 118 -2.00 -7.74 7.24
C LEU A 118 -1.99 -7.41 8.74
N TYR A 119 -1.27 -6.33 9.10
CA TYR A 119 -1.17 -5.85 10.46
C TYR A 119 -2.57 -5.62 11.09
N PRO A 120 -2.78 -6.02 12.36
CA PRO A 120 -1.79 -6.65 13.23
C PRO A 120 -1.62 -8.16 13.02
N ASN A 121 -2.65 -8.87 12.56
CA ASN A 121 -2.66 -10.35 12.54
C ASN A 121 -3.73 -10.96 11.62
N LYS A 122 -4.14 -10.25 10.56
CA LYS A 122 -5.16 -10.74 9.62
C LYS A 122 -4.51 -11.45 8.43
N PRO A 123 -4.83 -12.71 8.11
CA PRO A 123 -4.26 -13.38 6.95
C PRO A 123 -4.51 -12.59 5.65
N LYS A 124 -3.50 -12.55 4.76
CA LYS A 124 -3.53 -11.81 3.49
C LYS A 124 -4.77 -12.12 2.65
N HIS A 125 -5.08 -13.41 2.51
CA HIS A 125 -6.21 -13.88 1.70
C HIS A 125 -7.56 -13.36 2.24
N GLU A 126 -7.73 -13.38 3.57
CA GLU A 126 -8.93 -12.87 4.22
C GLU A 126 -9.11 -11.35 4.01
N ALA A 127 -8.01 -10.61 3.94
CA ALA A 127 -8.04 -9.18 3.72
C ALA A 127 -8.29 -8.78 2.25
N PHE A 128 -7.75 -9.52 1.28
CA PHE A 128 -7.67 -9.04 -0.11
C PHE A 128 -8.36 -9.89 -1.17
N ASP A 129 -8.63 -11.19 -0.94
CA ASP A 129 -9.12 -12.08 -2.00
C ASP A 129 -10.45 -11.63 -2.60
N ARG A 130 -11.36 -11.09 -1.76
CA ARG A 130 -12.66 -10.57 -2.20
C ARG A 130 -12.59 -9.40 -3.19
N TYR A 131 -11.41 -8.77 -3.30
CA TYR A 131 -11.13 -7.64 -4.18
C TYR A 131 -10.26 -8.02 -5.37
N THR A 132 -9.81 -9.28 -5.43
CA THR A 132 -9.02 -9.77 -6.55
C THR A 132 -9.92 -10.08 -7.73
N THR A 133 -9.36 -9.92 -8.93
CA THR A 133 -10.07 -10.40 -10.12
C THR A 133 -10.14 -11.92 -10.04
N PRO A 134 -11.32 -12.54 -10.27
CA PRO A 134 -11.41 -13.99 -10.36
C PRO A 134 -10.37 -14.48 -11.36
N ALA A 135 -9.61 -15.53 -11.02
CA ALA A 135 -8.73 -16.14 -11.99
C ALA A 135 -9.59 -16.47 -13.21
N GLY A 136 -9.34 -15.79 -14.34
CA GLY A 136 -10.01 -16.11 -15.59
C GLY A 136 -9.86 -17.61 -15.87
N PRO A 137 -10.77 -18.22 -16.66
CA PRO A 137 -10.62 -19.62 -17.04
C PRO A 137 -9.19 -19.84 -17.55
N PRO A 138 -8.55 -20.98 -17.22
CA PRO A 138 -7.15 -21.22 -17.54
C PRO A 138 -6.91 -20.84 -18.99
N ARG A 139 -5.95 -19.93 -19.22
CA ARG A 139 -5.55 -19.51 -20.57
C ARG A 139 -5.27 -20.77 -21.37
N ASN A 140 -6.19 -21.08 -22.29
CA ASN A 140 -6.06 -22.23 -23.15
C ASN A 140 -4.79 -21.96 -23.98
N LYS A 141 -3.75 -22.79 -23.80
CA LYS A 141 -2.41 -22.62 -24.42
C LYS A 141 -2.42 -22.71 -25.96
N ASN A 142 -3.60 -22.70 -26.59
CA ASN A 142 -3.83 -23.01 -27.99
C ASN A 142 -4.10 -21.78 -28.88
N TYR A 143 -3.93 -20.56 -28.37
CA TYR A 143 -3.97 -19.36 -29.21
C TYR A 143 -2.68 -18.54 -29.04
N ILE A 144 -1.90 -18.49 -30.11
CA ILE A 144 -0.81 -17.54 -30.33
C ILE A 144 -1.38 -16.44 -31.21
N ALA A 145 -1.21 -15.18 -30.79
CA ALA A 145 -1.42 -14.00 -31.62
C ALA A 145 -0.11 -13.61 -32.29
#